data_AF-S8DMY3-F1
#
_entry.id   AF-S8DMY3-F1
#
_cell.length_a   1.000
_cell.length_b   1.000
_cell.length_c   1.000
_cell.angle_alpha   90.00
_cell.angle_beta   90.00
_cell.angle_gamma   90.00
#
_symmetry.space_group_name_H-M   'P 1'
#
loop_
_entity.id
_entity.type
_entity.pdbx_description
1 polymer ?
#
loop_
_entity_poly.entity_id
_entity_poly.type
_entity_poly.pdbx_seq_one_letter_code
_entity_poly.pdbx_strand_id
1 'polypeptide(L)'
;LKHHPAIAPVLEGGTVLEYGARTLNEGGYQSIPYPVFPGGALIGCSAGFLNVPKIKGSHTAMKSGMLAAESTFRSLQDGSPLEHLWDELKKSWIFRELRDARNYRPAFEYGLFPGLALSAFE
;
A
#
# COMPACT_ATOMS: atom_id res chain seq x y z
N LEU A 1 -4.71 2.07 24.96
CA LEU A 1 -3.54 1.23 24.62
C LEU A 1 -2.46 1.26 25.71
N LYS A 2 -1.76 2.38 25.96
CA LYS A 2 -0.61 2.41 26.91
C LYS A 2 -0.93 1.97 28.35
N HIS A 3 -2.10 2.32 28.87
CA HIS A 3 -2.55 1.90 30.21
C HIS A 3 -3.14 0.48 30.26
N HIS A 4 -3.16 -0.25 29.14
CA HIS A 4 -3.66 -1.62 29.14
C HIS A 4 -2.75 -2.49 30.03
N PRO A 5 -3.29 -3.39 30.88
CA PRO A 5 -2.48 -4.18 31.83
C PRO A 5 -1.35 -4.99 31.19
N ALA A 6 -1.55 -5.45 29.95
CA ALA A 6 -0.52 -6.19 29.20
C ALA A 6 0.61 -5.30 28.63
N ILE A 7 0.44 -3.98 28.58
CA ILE A 7 1.39 -3.04 27.96
C ILE A 7 2.06 -2.15 29.02
N ALA A 8 1.30 -1.70 30.03
CA ALA A 8 1.78 -0.76 31.04
C ALA A 8 3.09 -1.19 31.75
N PRO A 9 3.28 -2.46 32.15
CA PRO A 9 4.52 -2.90 32.81
C PRO A 9 5.77 -2.79 31.91
N VAL A 10 5.62 -2.87 30.58
CA VAL A 10 6.73 -2.76 29.62
C VAL A 10 7.22 -1.32 29.49
N LEU A 11 6.39 -0.35 29.85
CA LEU A 11 6.66 1.09 29.68
C LEU A 11 6.97 1.80 31.01
N GLU A 12 6.89 1.09 32.14
CA GLU A 12 7.07 1.65 33.47
C GLU A 12 8.48 2.23 33.65
N GLY A 13 8.58 3.45 34.20
CA GLY A 13 9.82 4.20 34.32
C GLY A 13 10.36 4.79 33.00
N GLY A 14 9.75 4.47 31.86
CA GLY A 14 10.10 5.02 30.55
C GLY A 14 9.64 6.46 30.36
N THR A 15 10.37 7.22 29.53
CA THR A 15 10.00 8.58 29.11
C THR A 15 9.79 8.62 27.60
N VAL A 16 8.74 9.32 27.15
CA VAL A 16 8.47 9.49 25.71
C VAL A 16 9.45 10.52 25.15
N LEU A 17 10.22 10.13 24.14
CA LEU A 17 11.18 11.02 23.47
C LEU A 17 10.54 11.79 22.30
N GLU A 18 9.68 11.12 21.53
CA GLU A 18 9.09 11.68 20.32
C GLU A 18 7.65 11.20 20.13
N TYR A 19 6.89 11.99 19.38
CA TYR A 19 5.53 11.66 18.95
C TYR A 19 5.33 12.13 17.51
N GLY A 20 4.69 11.30 16.70
CA GLY A 20 4.33 11.62 15.33
C GLY A 20 3.05 10.90 14.89
N ALA A 21 2.39 11.46 13.89
CA ALA A 21 1.21 10.88 13.28
C ALA A 21 1.24 11.07 11.76
N ARG A 22 0.73 10.09 11.01
CA ARG A 22 0.63 10.14 9.56
C ARG A 22 -0.58 9.34 9.10
N THR A 23 -1.23 9.79 8.03
CA THR A 23 -2.26 9.01 7.35
C THR A 23 -1.64 7.89 6.52
N LEU A 24 -2.36 6.80 6.35
CA LEU A 24 -1.99 5.68 5.50
C LEU A 24 -3.20 5.26 4.64
N ASN A 25 -2.93 4.67 3.49
CA ASN A 25 -3.99 4.24 2.56
C ASN A 25 -4.61 2.94 3.04
N GLU A 26 -5.95 2.87 3.09
CA GLU A 26 -6.67 1.64 3.43
C GLU A 26 -7.58 1.13 2.29
N GLY A 27 -7.65 1.84 1.16
CA GLY A 27 -8.53 1.47 0.04
C GLY A 27 -8.08 0.26 -0.79
N GLY A 28 -6.79 -0.10 -0.71
CA GLY A 28 -6.24 -1.28 -1.37
C GLY A 28 -6.41 -1.31 -2.89
N TYR A 29 -6.53 -2.52 -3.45
CA TYR A 29 -6.60 -2.78 -4.88
C TYR A 29 -7.70 -1.98 -5.61
N GLN A 30 -8.86 -1.81 -4.97
CA GLN A 30 -10.04 -1.17 -5.52
C GLN A 30 -9.87 0.34 -5.71
N SER A 31 -8.93 0.95 -4.99
CA SER A 31 -8.71 2.39 -5.01
C SER A 31 -7.49 2.82 -5.83
N ILE A 32 -6.86 1.90 -6.57
CA ILE A 32 -5.69 2.21 -7.41
C ILE A 32 -6.16 3.00 -8.65
N PRO A 33 -5.74 4.27 -8.83
CA PRO A 33 -6.07 5.04 -10.01
C PRO A 33 -5.19 4.63 -11.19
N TYR A 34 -5.56 5.08 -12.40
CA TYR A 34 -4.61 5.09 -13.50
C TYR A 34 -3.45 6.05 -13.16
N PRO A 35 -2.18 5.59 -13.22
CA PRO A 35 -1.07 6.35 -12.61
C PRO A 35 -0.40 7.33 -13.57
N VAL A 36 -0.56 7.22 -14.88
CA VAL A 36 0.19 8.01 -15.87
C VAL A 36 -0.60 9.24 -16.31
N PHE A 37 0.09 10.36 -16.50
CA PHE A 37 -0.46 11.61 -17.04
C PHE A 37 0.60 12.35 -17.87
N PRO A 38 0.24 13.34 -18.72
CA PRO A 38 1.21 14.06 -19.52
C PRO A 38 2.32 14.67 -18.66
N GLY A 39 3.55 14.19 -18.86
CA GLY A 39 4.74 14.66 -18.13
C GLY A 39 5.02 13.98 -16.79
N GLY A 40 4.26 12.95 -16.36
CA GLY A 40 4.56 12.28 -15.10
C GLY A 40 3.74 11.03 -14.79
N ALA A 41 4.02 10.45 -13.62
CA ALA A 41 3.29 9.30 -13.10
C ALA A 41 3.20 9.29 -11.57
N LEU A 42 2.13 8.70 -11.03
CA LEU A 42 1.93 8.44 -9.61
C LEU A 42 2.55 7.09 -9.22
N ILE A 43 3.31 7.08 -8.12
CA ILE A 43 3.95 5.88 -7.56
C ILE A 43 3.77 5.82 -6.03
N GLY A 44 4.09 4.67 -5.44
CA GLY A 44 4.06 4.45 -4.01
C GLY A 44 2.69 4.65 -3.36
N CYS A 45 2.69 5.15 -2.12
CA CYS A 45 1.46 5.41 -1.36
C CYS A 45 0.61 6.52 -1.98
N SER A 46 1.20 7.39 -2.82
CA SER A 46 0.41 8.35 -3.60
C SER A 46 -0.50 7.66 -4.62
N ALA A 47 -0.07 6.53 -5.19
CA ALA A 47 -0.87 5.69 -6.06
C ALA A 47 -1.68 4.61 -5.30
N GLY A 48 -1.56 4.56 -3.97
CA GLY A 48 -2.35 3.65 -3.13
C GLY A 48 -1.83 2.22 -3.00
N PHE A 49 -0.55 1.96 -3.27
CA PHE A 49 0.00 0.59 -3.26
C PHE A 49 0.25 -0.01 -1.86
N LEU A 50 -0.56 0.29 -0.85
CA LEU A 50 -0.40 -0.23 0.51
C LEU A 50 -1.13 -1.57 0.67
N ASN A 51 -0.44 -2.59 1.19
CA ASN A 51 -1.06 -3.82 1.65
C ASN A 51 -1.57 -3.65 3.09
N VAL A 52 -2.88 -3.48 3.24
CA VAL A 52 -3.56 -3.17 4.50
C VAL A 52 -3.42 -4.27 5.56
N PRO A 53 -3.77 -5.55 5.29
CA PRO A 53 -3.66 -6.60 6.31
C PRO A 53 -2.24 -6.78 6.83
N LYS A 54 -1.23 -6.57 5.98
CA LYS A 54 0.17 -6.69 6.40
C LYS A 54 0.71 -5.42 7.06
N ILE A 55 0.02 -4.29 6.96
CA ILE A 55 0.50 -2.96 7.33
C ILE A 55 1.85 -2.67 6.62
N LYS A 56 1.92 -2.97 5.32
CA LYS A 56 3.16 -2.84 4.52
C LYS A 56 2.90 -2.14 3.20
N GLY A 57 3.54 -0.99 3.01
CA GLY A 57 3.54 -0.25 1.74
C GLY A 57 4.94 0.10 1.22
N SER A 58 6.00 -0.11 2.02
CA SER A 58 7.36 0.31 1.64
C SER A 58 7.90 -0.48 0.45
N HIS A 59 7.72 -1.81 0.43
CA HIS A 59 8.24 -2.68 -0.62
C HIS A 59 7.52 -2.47 -1.94
N THR A 60 6.20 -2.33 -1.93
CA THR A 60 5.40 -2.00 -3.10
C THR A 60 5.69 -0.59 -3.60
N ALA A 61 5.91 0.37 -2.70
CA ALA A 61 6.32 1.72 -3.09
C ALA A 61 7.69 1.73 -3.79
N MET A 62 8.69 1.06 -3.22
CA MET A 62 10.00 0.90 -3.84
C MET A 62 9.88 0.25 -5.22
N LYS A 63 9.14 -0.86 -5.35
CA LYS A 63 9.00 -1.55 -6.64
C LYS A 63 8.27 -0.71 -7.67
N SER A 64 7.24 0.06 -7.28
CA SER A 64 6.56 0.96 -8.20
C SER A 64 7.49 2.07 -8.73
N GLY A 65 8.40 2.58 -7.88
CA GLY A 65 9.43 3.53 -8.30
C GLY A 65 10.43 2.92 -9.29
N MET A 66 10.85 1.67 -9.07
CA MET A 66 11.72 0.96 -10.01
C MET A 66 11.06 0.80 -11.39
N LEU A 67 9.80 0.36 -11.43
CA LEU A 67 9.05 0.18 -12.69
C LEU A 67 8.84 1.52 -13.41
N ALA A 68 8.58 2.59 -12.67
CA ALA A 68 8.47 3.94 -13.22
C ALA A 68 9.79 4.41 -13.81
N ALA A 69 10.92 4.16 -13.14
CA ALA A 69 12.24 4.49 -13.65
C ALA A 69 12.58 3.70 -14.94
N GLU A 70 12.33 2.39 -14.95
CA GLU A 70 12.52 1.53 -16.14
C GLU A 70 11.65 2.02 -17.32
N SER A 71 10.39 2.35 -17.08
CA SER A 71 9.45 2.83 -18.12
C SER A 71 9.83 4.21 -18.64
N THR A 72 10.24 5.12 -17.74
CA THR A 72 10.72 6.46 -18.10
C THR A 72 11.99 6.37 -18.94
N PHE A 73 12.94 5.52 -18.55
CA PHE A 73 14.18 5.35 -19.31
C PHE A 73 13.93 4.81 -20.73
N ARG A 74 13.05 3.82 -20.89
CA ARG A 74 12.63 3.34 -22.22
C ARG A 74 12.03 4.46 -23.05
N SER A 75 11.08 5.21 -22.48
CA SER A 75 10.44 6.35 -23.13
C SER A 75 11.46 7.40 -23.63
N LEU A 76 12.52 7.65 -22.85
CA LEU A 76 13.60 8.56 -23.23
C LEU A 76 14.53 7.99 -24.32
N GLN A 77 14.68 6.67 -24.40
CA GLN A 77 15.62 6.03 -25.32
C GLN A 77 15.03 5.84 -26.73
N ASP A 78 13.78 5.37 -26.82
CA ASP A 78 13.16 4.98 -28.09
C ASP A 78 11.83 5.71 -28.38
N GLY A 79 11.41 6.64 -27.51
CA GLY A 79 10.15 7.36 -27.65
C GLY A 79 8.92 6.54 -27.28
N SER A 80 9.08 5.38 -26.62
CA SER A 80 7.96 4.58 -26.14
C SER A 80 7.00 5.38 -25.25
N PRO A 81 5.70 5.08 -25.28
CA PRO A 81 4.73 5.71 -24.39
C PRO A 81 4.98 5.35 -22.91
N LEU A 82 4.92 6.33 -22.02
CA LEU A 82 5.06 6.13 -20.56
C LEU A 82 3.92 5.28 -19.99
N GLU A 83 2.79 5.22 -20.69
CA GLU A 83 1.61 4.41 -20.43
C GLU A 83 1.95 2.93 -20.25
N HIS A 84 3.06 2.45 -20.81
CA HIS A 84 3.57 1.09 -20.59
C HIS A 84 3.84 0.79 -19.10
N LEU A 85 4.09 1.81 -18.27
CA LEU A 85 4.18 1.67 -16.81
C LEU A 85 2.93 1.00 -16.22
N TRP A 86 1.74 1.30 -16.74
CA TRP A 86 0.50 0.71 -16.23
C TRP A 86 0.45 -0.79 -16.46
N ASP A 87 0.90 -1.25 -17.63
CA ASP A 87 0.95 -2.66 -17.96
C ASP A 87 1.99 -3.39 -17.12
N GLU A 88 3.16 -2.77 -16.91
CA GLU A 88 4.21 -3.35 -16.05
C GLU A 88 3.79 -3.42 -14.59
N LEU A 89 3.09 -2.40 -14.07
CA LEU A 89 2.49 -2.44 -12.74
C LEU A 89 1.50 -3.60 -12.61
N LYS A 90 0.59 -3.77 -13.58
CA LYS A 90 -0.40 -4.86 -13.60
C LYS A 90 0.22 -6.25 -13.67
N LYS A 91 1.33 -6.41 -14.42
CA LYS A 91 2.08 -7.67 -14.52
C LYS A 91 2.93 -7.95 -13.27
N SER A 92 3.28 -6.91 -12.52
CA SER A 92 4.15 -7.04 -11.35
C SER A 92 3.48 -7.78 -10.19
N TRP A 93 4.31 -8.23 -9.26
CA TRP A 93 3.84 -8.83 -8.01
C TRP A 93 3.07 -7.85 -7.12
N ILE A 94 3.21 -6.52 -7.32
CA ILE A 94 2.44 -5.51 -6.57
C ILE A 94 0.95 -5.75 -6.79
N PHE A 95 0.52 -5.83 -8.06
CA PHE A 95 -0.90 -6.00 -8.39
C PHE A 95 -1.45 -7.34 -7.93
N ARG A 96 -0.64 -8.40 -8.03
CA ARG A 96 -1.01 -9.71 -7.50
C ARG A 96 -1.23 -9.64 -5.98
N GLU A 97 -0.25 -9.12 -5.25
CA GLU A 97 -0.30 -9.00 -3.80
C GLU A 97 -1.50 -8.17 -3.31
N LEU A 98 -1.78 -7.03 -3.95
CA LEU A 98 -2.89 -6.18 -3.57
C LEU A 98 -4.23 -6.81 -3.92
N ARG A 99 -4.32 -7.51 -5.07
CA ARG A 99 -5.53 -8.23 -5.48
C ARG A 99 -5.85 -9.37 -4.52
N ASP A 100 -4.83 -10.09 -4.05
CA ASP A 100 -5.02 -11.22 -3.13
C ASP A 100 -5.53 -10.73 -1.75
N ALA A 101 -5.15 -9.51 -1.34
CA ALA A 101 -5.60 -8.89 -0.09
C ALA A 101 -6.86 -8.01 -0.22
N ARG A 102 -7.56 -8.04 -1.35
CA ARG A 102 -8.53 -7.00 -1.72
C ARG A 102 -9.76 -6.92 -0.81
N ASN A 103 -10.32 -8.03 -0.33
CA ASN A 103 -11.55 -7.95 0.46
C ASN A 103 -11.30 -7.84 1.97
N TYR A 104 -10.04 -7.90 2.41
CA TYR A 104 -9.69 -7.82 3.82
C TYR A 104 -10.24 -6.55 4.47
N ARG A 105 -9.93 -5.35 3.93
CA ARG A 105 -10.41 -4.10 4.54
C ARG A 105 -11.93 -3.90 4.41
N PRO A 106 -12.55 -4.11 3.22
CA PRO A 106 -14.01 -4.05 3.07
C PRO A 106 -14.78 -4.99 4.00
N ALA A 107 -14.22 -6.15 4.36
CA ALA A 107 -14.89 -7.08 5.27
C ALA A 107 -15.23 -6.46 6.65
N PHE A 108 -14.43 -5.49 7.12
CA PHE A 108 -14.65 -4.82 8.40
C PHE A 108 -15.73 -3.73 8.34
N GLU A 109 -16.31 -3.43 7.17
CA GLU A 109 -17.54 -2.61 7.09
C GLU A 109 -18.72 -3.29 7.78
N TYR A 110 -18.71 -4.63 7.86
CA TYR A 110 -19.68 -5.43 8.62
C TYR A 110 -19.38 -5.51 10.13
N GLY A 111 -18.36 -4.80 10.61
CA GLY A 111 -17.91 -4.81 12.00
C GLY A 111 -16.75 -5.78 12.28
N LEU A 112 -16.25 -5.75 13.52
CA LEU A 112 -15.02 -6.46 13.90
C LEU A 112 -15.14 -7.98 13.76
N PHE A 113 -16.14 -8.60 14.36
CA PHE A 113 -16.26 -10.07 14.35
C PHE A 113 -16.58 -10.65 12.97
N PRO A 114 -17.55 -10.11 12.20
CA PRO A 114 -17.79 -10.57 10.84
C PRO A 114 -16.58 -10.31 9.93
N GLY A 115 -15.93 -9.16 10.07
CA GLY A 115 -14.72 -8.82 9.31
C GLY A 115 -13.57 -9.79 9.57
N LEU A 116 -13.33 -10.16 10.83
CA LEU A 116 -12.34 -11.17 11.20
C LEU A 116 -12.68 -12.56 10.63
N ALA A 117 -13.94 -12.97 10.71
CA ALA A 117 -14.37 -14.27 10.17
C ALA A 117 -14.14 -14.33 8.65
N LEU A 118 -14.61 -13.33 7.91
CA LEU A 118 -14.43 -13.25 6.45
C LEU A 118 -12.95 -13.22 6.06
N SER A 119 -12.15 -12.43 6.78
CA SER A 119 -10.71 -12.30 6.54
C SER A 119 -9.90 -13.56 6.87
N ALA A 120 -10.46 -14.48 7.66
CA ALA A 120 -9.82 -15.76 7.97
C ALA A 120 -10.10 -16.83 6.90
N PHE A 121 -11.19 -16.68 6.14
CA PHE A 121 -11.55 -17.57 5.04
C PHE A 121 -10.95 -17.14 3.69
N GLU A 122 -10.69 -15.84 3.51
CA GLU A 122 -10.01 -15.27 2.35
C GLU A 122 -8.48 -15.51 2.38
#